data_AF-A0A7C3SBY2-F1
#
_entry.id   AF-A0A7C3SBY2-F1
#
_cell.length_a   1.000
_cell.length_b   1.000
_cell.length_c   1.000
_cell.angle_alpha   90.00
_cell.angle_beta   90.00
_cell.angle_gamma   90.00
#
_symmetry.space_group_name_H-M   'P 1'
#
loop_
_entity.id
_entity.type
_entity.pdbx_description
1 polymer ?
#
loop_
_entity_poly.entity_id
_entity_poly.type
_entity_poly.pdbx_seq_one_letter_code
_entity_poly.pdbx_strand_id
1 'polypeptide(L)' 'MRIEYDPDRDLLYIWFRSPGEKSAQTLTIAPGVFADFTPDGRLVGIEILDASELLGEQPRVEVPLPMAVEKGK' A
#
# COMPACT_ATOMS: atom_id res chain seq x y z
N MET A 1 -1.32 13.19 -1.63
CA MET A 1 -1.25 12.21 -0.54
C MET A 1 -2.57 12.24 0.21
N ARG A 2 -3.21 11.08 0.41
CA ARG A 2 -4.48 10.94 1.13
C ARG A 2 -4.42 9.67 1.98
N ILE A 3 -4.98 9.71 3.18
CA ILE A 3 -5.06 8.54 4.08
C ILE A 3 -6.54 8.30 4.36
N GLU A 4 -6.99 7.06 4.19
CA GLU A 4 -8.39 6.65 4.36
C GLU A 4 -8.45 5.37 5.18
N TYR A 5 -9.24 5.36 6.24
CA TYR A 5 -9.53 4.16 7.02
C TYR A 5 -11.00 3.79 6.84
N ASP A 6 -11.25 2.55 6.42
CA ASP A 6 -12.57 1.93 6.33
C ASP A 6 -12.77 1.03 7.55
N PRO A 7 -13.53 1.45 8.57
CA PRO A 7 -13.73 0.67 9.79
C PRO A 7 -14.59 -0.57 9.58
N ASP A 8 -15.44 -0.62 8.54
CA ASP A 8 -16.28 -1.78 8.27
C ASP A 8 -15.46 -2.94 7.70
N ARG A 9 -14.33 -2.63 7.06
CA ARG A 9 -13.40 -3.60 6.47
C ARG A 9 -12.09 -3.76 7.23
N ASP A 10 -11.89 -2.97 8.29
CA ASP A 10 -10.61 -2.80 8.99
C ASP A 10 -9.42 -2.61 8.03
N LEU A 11 -9.57 -1.67 7.11
CA LEU A 11 -8.62 -1.41 6.02
C LEU A 11 -8.11 0.02 6.09
N LEU A 12 -6.79 0.19 6.16
CA LEU A 12 -6.13 1.48 5.98
C LEU A 12 -5.52 1.57 4.58
N TYR A 13 -5.88 2.61 3.85
CA TYR A 13 -5.26 2.96 2.57
C TYR A 13 -4.46 4.25 2.69
N ILE A 14 -3.21 4.24 2.22
CA ILE A 14 -2.34 5.41 2.10
C ILE A 14 -2.05 5.65 0.62
N TRP A 15 -2.68 6.68 0.04
CA TRP A 15 -2.48 7.10 -1.34
C TRP A 15 -1.29 8.07 -1.45
N PHE A 16 -0.31 7.75 -2.28
CA PHE A 16 0.79 8.66 -2.65
C PHE A 16 0.48 9.45 -3.92
N ARG A 17 -0.44 8.95 -4.75
CA ARG A 17 -0.92 9.58 -5.99
C ARG A 17 -2.42 9.90 -5.93
N SER A 18 -2.97 10.43 -7.02
CA SER A 18 -4.40 10.70 -7.11
C SER A 18 -5.20 9.39 -6.99
N PRO A 19 -6.23 9.33 -6.12
CA PRO A 19 -7.09 8.16 -6.02
C PRO A 19 -7.68 7.79 -7.38
N GLY A 20 -7.64 6.51 -7.74
CA GLY A 20 -8.11 6.00 -9.03
C GLY A 20 -7.07 5.98 -10.16
N GLU A 21 -5.83 6.41 -9.91
CA GLU A 21 -4.71 6.09 -10.81
C GLU A 21 -4.54 4.57 -10.85
N LYS A 22 -4.62 3.97 -12.05
CA LYS A 22 -4.62 2.51 -12.21
C LYS A 22 -3.29 1.93 -11.75
N SER A 23 -3.32 1.07 -10.73
CA SER A 23 -2.22 0.16 -10.45
C SER A 23 -2.13 -0.89 -11.56
N ALA A 24 -0.90 -1.27 -11.89
CA ALA A 24 -0.62 -2.38 -12.79
C ALA A 24 -0.12 -3.62 -12.05
N GLN A 25 0.34 -3.43 -10.81
CA GLN A 25 0.90 -4.47 -9.97
C GLN A 25 0.67 -4.14 -8.51
N THR A 26 0.28 -5.14 -7.75
CA THR A 26 0.21 -5.10 -6.28
C THR A 26 1.22 -6.10 -5.74
N LEU A 27 2.05 -5.68 -4.79
CA LEU A 27 3.05 -6.51 -4.14
C LEU A 27 2.76 -6.63 -2.66
N THR A 28 2.77 -7.86 -2.13
CA THR A 28 2.83 -8.07 -0.69
C THR A 28 4.23 -7.73 -0.21
N ILE A 29 4.35 -6.71 0.64
CA ILE A 29 5.63 -6.21 1.17
C ILE A 29 5.84 -6.60 2.64
N ALA A 30 4.77 -6.96 3.34
CA ALA A 30 4.76 -7.68 4.61
C ALA A 30 3.40 -8.39 4.78
N PRO A 31 3.26 -9.33 5.74
CA PRO A 31 1.96 -9.92 6.05
C PRO A 31 0.91 -8.83 6.32
N GLY A 32 -0.20 -8.87 5.59
CA GLY A 32 -1.28 -7.87 5.70
C GLY A 32 -0.98 -6.51 5.06
N VAL A 33 0.22 -6.30 4.49
CA VAL A 33 0.64 -5.02 3.88
C VAL A 33 0.97 -5.19 2.41
N PHE A 34 0.30 -4.40 1.57
CA PHE A 34 0.41 -4.44 0.13
C PHE A 34 0.78 -3.07 -0.42
N ALA A 35 1.60 -3.05 -1.48
CA ALA A 35 1.97 -1.84 -2.20
C ALA A 35 1.56 -1.92 -3.67
N ASP A 36 0.86 -0.89 -4.11
CA ASP A 36 0.39 -0.73 -5.49
C ASP A 36 1.37 0.10 -6.30
N PHE A 37 1.70 -0.37 -7.49
CA PHE A 37 2.61 0.30 -8.40
C PHE A 37 1.96 0.53 -9.78
N THR A 38 2.31 1.66 -10.39
CA THR A 38 2.01 1.95 -11.80
C THR A 38 2.82 1.05 -12.73
N PRO A 39 2.49 0.97 -14.04
CA PRO A 39 3.29 0.23 -15.02
C PRO A 39 4.77 0.65 -15.10
N ASP A 40 5.07 1.93 -14.84
CA ASP A 40 6.43 2.50 -14.81
C ASP A 40 7.09 2.42 -13.42
N GLY A 41 6.51 1.62 -12.51
CA GLY A 41 7.14 1.25 -11.25
C GLY A 41 7.06 2.29 -10.14
N ARG A 42 6.17 3.27 -10.25
CA ARG A 42 5.96 4.30 -9.23
C ARG A 42 4.92 3.83 -8.21
N LEU A 43 5.18 4.10 -6.93
CA LEU A 43 4.21 3.80 -5.88
C LEU A 43 2.93 4.64 -6.06
N VAL A 44 1.79 3.96 -6.06
CA VAL A 44 0.44 4.53 -6.09
C VAL A 44 -0.11 4.61 -4.68
N GLY A 45 -0.05 3.51 -3.94
CA GLY A 45 -0.65 3.37 -2.63
C GLY A 45 -0.11 2.21 -1.80
N ILE A 46 -0.42 2.23 -0.51
CA ILE A 46 -0.22 1.12 0.42
C ILE A 46 -1.56 0.74 1.04
N GLU A 47 -1.87 -0.55 1.03
CA GLU A 47 -3.03 -1.16 1.71
C GLU A 47 -2.55 -1.93 2.93
N ILE A 48 -3.20 -1.71 4.08
CA ILE A 48 -2.98 -2.45 5.31
C ILE A 48 -4.32 -3.08 5.72
N LEU A 49 -4.42 -4.39 5.62
CA LEU A 49 -5.54 -5.18 6.14
C LEU A 49 -5.39 -5.36 7.66
N ASP A 50 -6.51 -5.62 8.35
CA ASP A 50 -6.55 -5.77 9.81
C ASP A 50 -5.80 -4.62 10.50
N ALA A 51 -6.02 -3.40 9.99
CA ALA A 51 -5.20 -2.25 10.32
C ALA A 51 -5.26 -1.94 11.82
N SER A 52 -6.41 -2.10 12.45
CA SER A 52 -6.58 -1.92 13.89
C SER A 52 -5.69 -2.85 14.72
N GLU A 53 -5.47 -4.09 14.27
CA GLU A 53 -4.62 -5.07 14.93
C GLU A 53 -3.13 -4.79 14.67
N LEU A 54 -2.78 -4.48 13.42
CA LEU A 54 -1.39 -4.23 12.99
C LEU A 54 -0.81 -2.92 13.53
N LEU A 55 -1.66 -1.92 13.75
CA LEU A 55 -1.27 -0.59 14.19
C LEU A 55 -1.37 -0.41 15.71
N GLY A 56 -2.30 -1.10 16.37
CA GLY A 56 -2.43 -1.09 17.83
C GLY A 56 -2.43 0.32 18.45
N GLU A 57 -1.91 0.44 19.67
CA GLU A 57 -1.85 1.73 20.39
C GLU A 57 -0.67 2.64 19.96
N GLN A 58 0.39 2.05 19.39
CA GLN A 58 1.57 2.77 18.90
C GLN A 58 1.93 2.29 17.49
N PRO A 59 1.29 2.85 16.46
CA PRO A 59 1.43 2.36 15.10
C PRO A 59 2.84 2.61 14.54
N ARG A 60 3.61 1.53 14.41
CA ARG A 60 4.85 1.54 13.64
C ARG A 60 4.95 0.29 12.79
N VAL A 61 4.90 0.49 11.48
CA VAL A 61 5.12 -0.56 10.48
C VAL A 61 6.34 -0.17 9.66
N GLU A 62 7.37 -1.01 9.69
CA GLU A 62 8.54 -0.89 8.83
C GLU A 62 8.48 -1.99 7.78
N VAL A 63 8.42 -1.59 6.52
CA VAL A 63 8.31 -2.51 5.40
C VAL A 63 9.34 -2.16 4.33
N PRO A 64 10.06 -3.17 3.79
CA PRO A 64 10.92 -2.93 2.64
C PRO A 64 10.03 -2.56 1.46
N LEU A 65 10.27 -1.38 0.87
CA LEU A 65 9.65 -1.04 -0.40
C LEU A 65 10.54 -1.59 -1.53
N PRO A 66 10.10 -2.64 -2.24
CA PRO A 66 10.85 -3.12 -3.39
C PRO A 66 10.85 -2.02 -4.46
N MET A 67 11.98 -1.87 -5.16
CA MET A 67 11.94 -1.19 -6.45
C MET A 67 11.07 -2.05 -7.36
N ALA A 68 10.03 -1.46 -7.95
CA ALA A 68 9.31 -2.12 -9.02
C ALA A 68 10.32 -2.48 -10.11
N VAL A 69 10.48 -3.78 -10.37
CA VAL A 69 11.39 -4.27 -11.39
C VAL A 69 10.90 -3.73 -12.73
N GLU A 70 11.72 -2.94 -13.41
CA GLU A 70 11.46 -2.62 -14.82
C GLU A 70 11.29 -3.96 -15.54
N LYS A 71 10.07 -4.23 -16.06
CA LYS A 71 9.92 -5.32 -17.01
C LYS A 71 10.81 -4.96 -18.19
N GLY A 72 11.92 -5.68 -18.32
CA GLY A 72 12.92 -5.46 -19.36
C GLY A 72 12.30 -5.30 -20.73
N LYS A 73 12.90 -4.39 -21.50
CA LYS A 73 12.63 -4.13 -22.91
C LYS A 73 12.62 -5.41 -23.75
#